data_AF-A0A3D3PGS4-F1
#
_entry.id   AF-A0A3D3PGS4-F1
#
_cell.length_a   1.000
_cell.length_b   1.000
_cell.length_c   1.000
_cell.angle_alpha   90.00
_cell.angle_beta   90.00
_cell.angle_gamma   90.00
#
_symmetry.space_group_name_H-M   'P 1'
#
loop_
_entity.id
_entity.type
_entity.pdbx_description
1 polymer ?
#
loop_
_entity_poly.entity_id
_entity_poly.type
_entity_poly.pdbx_seq_one_letter_code
_entity_poly.pdbx_strand_id
1 'polypeptide(L)'
;MKKRVTITEVIALFVAVIGIIGLIFICFKFASNTYLINSSEEFTDNTIGITSALGSLISGIGALFSLASVLYFVAALKISQRDLQETAKTQSLHQFENTFFKLIDLHNTIVENLVFPGSKGRDVFGSAKMDLKGSNQYYYMKDNSGMLTRISHEFSPPPSTIEAAKAKLENDYVRTYYNRYQFTLNHYFRTLYHVFKYLYLSNLTQEQKKTYAAIARSQLSQDELYLIMFNSLIDGYGYPKMLFLVKEFTILDNFDDKEVYPCVYYQLFIDELHKVSNPF
;
A
#
# COMPACT_ATOMS: atom_id res chain seq x y z
N MET A 1 -6.99 -21.45 -16.39
CA MET A 1 -8.30 -20.77 -16.31
C MET A 1 -9.12 -21.08 -17.55
N LYS A 2 -10.26 -21.76 -17.45
CA LYS A 2 -11.16 -22.00 -18.60
C LYS A 2 -11.79 -20.66 -19.00
N LYS A 3 -11.51 -20.18 -20.22
CA LYS A 3 -12.11 -18.97 -20.80
C LYS A 3 -13.62 -19.17 -20.87
N ARG A 4 -14.39 -18.50 -20.00
CA ARG A 4 -15.86 -18.54 -20.06
C ARG A 4 -16.28 -17.68 -21.26
N VAL A 5 -16.72 -18.35 -22.33
CA VAL A 5 -17.31 -17.70 -23.51
C VAL A 5 -18.49 -16.87 -23.04
N THR A 6 -18.52 -15.60 -23.42
CA THR A 6 -19.59 -14.67 -23.04
C THR A 6 -20.81 -14.87 -23.94
N ILE A 7 -22.02 -14.65 -23.42
CA ILE A 7 -23.28 -14.80 -24.18
C ILE A 7 -23.24 -13.98 -25.48
N THR A 8 -22.60 -12.81 -25.45
CA THR A 8 -22.38 -11.95 -26.63
C THR A 8 -21.51 -12.60 -27.71
N GLU A 9 -20.49 -13.38 -27.35
CA GLU A 9 -19.66 -14.11 -28.31
C GLU A 9 -20.44 -15.26 -28.96
N VAL A 10 -21.30 -15.94 -28.20
CA VAL A 10 -22.17 -17.00 -28.71
C VAL A 10 -23.20 -16.44 -29.71
N ILE A 11 -23.82 -15.31 -29.37
CA ILE A 11 -24.76 -14.62 -30.26
C ILE A 11 -24.05 -14.15 -31.54
N ALA A 12 -22.87 -13.54 -31.42
CA ALA A 12 -22.09 -13.09 -32.57
C ALA A 12 -21.70 -14.26 -33.49
N LEU A 13 -21.28 -15.39 -32.92
CA LEU A 13 -20.96 -16.61 -33.67
C LEU A 13 -22.20 -17.13 -34.42
N PHE A 14 -23.35 -17.15 -33.76
CA PHE A 14 -24.60 -17.61 -34.37
C PHE A 14 -25.02 -16.71 -35.54
N VAL A 15 -24.96 -15.38 -35.38
CA VAL A 15 -25.25 -14.42 -36.46
C VAL A 15 -24.28 -14.59 -37.63
N ALA A 16 -22.98 -14.81 -37.35
CA ALA A 16 -21.98 -15.06 -38.39
C ALA A 16 -22.25 -16.36 -39.16
N VAL A 17 -22.64 -17.44 -38.46
CA VAL A 17 -23.00 -18.72 -39.09
C VAL A 17 -24.22 -18.57 -39.99
N ILE A 18 -25.26 -17.85 -39.56
CA ILE A 18 -26.43 -17.54 -40.41
C ILE A 18 -25.99 -16.76 -41.66
N GLY A 19 -25.11 -15.77 -41.50
CA GLY A 19 -24.54 -15.01 -42.61
C GLY A 19 -23.82 -15.91 -43.62
N ILE A 20 -23.00 -16.85 -43.14
CA ILE A 20 -22.26 -17.82 -43.98
C ILE A 20 -23.23 -18.74 -44.74
N ILE A 21 -24.26 -19.28 -44.07
CA ILE A 21 -25.27 -20.14 -44.70
C ILE A 21 -26.00 -19.38 -45.81
N GLY A 22 -26.38 -18.12 -45.55
CA GLY A 22 -26.98 -17.27 -46.57
C GLY A 22 -26.03 -17.05 -47.76
N LEU A 23 -24.73 -16.88 -47.51
CA LEU A 23 -23.74 -16.59 -48.55
C LEU A 23 -23.56 -17.81 -49.46
N ILE A 24 -23.51 -19.01 -48.87
CA ILE A 24 -23.50 -20.30 -49.60
C ILE A 24 -24.76 -20.42 -50.48
N PHE A 25 -25.93 -20.05 -49.96
CA PHE A 25 -27.18 -20.08 -50.72
C PHE A 25 -27.17 -19.11 -51.91
N ILE A 26 -26.66 -17.89 -51.73
CA ILE A 26 -26.49 -16.92 -52.82
C ILE A 26 -25.54 -17.46 -53.89
N CYS A 27 -24.38 -18.02 -53.49
CA CYS A 27 -23.42 -18.61 -54.42
C CYS A 27 -24.06 -19.75 -55.24
N PHE A 28 -24.86 -20.60 -54.61
CA PHE A 28 -25.60 -21.67 -55.29
C PHE A 28 -26.61 -21.11 -56.31
N LYS A 29 -27.42 -20.12 -55.91
CA LYS A 29 -28.39 -19.46 -56.80
C LYS A 29 -27.73 -18.73 -57.96
N PHE A 30 -26.60 -18.09 -57.71
CA PHE A 30 -25.82 -17.42 -58.74
C PHE A 30 -25.31 -18.44 -59.76
N ALA A 31 -24.63 -19.51 -59.30
CA ALA A 31 -24.11 -20.58 -60.17
C ALA A 31 -25.21 -21.20 -61.04
N SER A 32 -26.37 -21.51 -60.46
CA SER A 32 -27.51 -22.06 -61.20
C SER A 32 -28.07 -21.09 -62.25
N ASN A 33 -28.12 -19.78 -61.95
CA ASN A 33 -28.63 -18.78 -62.87
C ASN A 33 -27.63 -18.45 -63.99
N THR A 34 -26.33 -18.38 -63.73
CA THR A 34 -25.31 -18.25 -64.79
C THR A 34 -25.32 -19.43 -65.75
N TYR A 35 -25.59 -20.65 -65.26
CA TYR A 35 -25.73 -21.84 -66.10
C TYR A 35 -26.93 -21.72 -67.06
N LEU A 36 -28.03 -21.09 -66.63
CA LEU A 36 -29.20 -20.82 -67.46
C LEU A 36 -28.97 -19.64 -68.44
N ILE A 37 -28.30 -18.58 -68.02
CA ILE A 37 -28.08 -17.37 -68.84
C ILE A 37 -27.10 -17.62 -70.01
N ASN A 38 -26.08 -18.47 -69.83
CA ASN A 38 -25.16 -18.86 -70.92
C ASN A 38 -25.86 -19.63 -72.07
N SER A 39 -27.14 -19.98 -71.92
CA SER A 39 -27.95 -20.62 -72.98
C SER A 39 -28.85 -19.65 -73.76
N SER A 40 -28.87 -18.36 -73.41
CA SER A 40 -29.72 -17.33 -74.04
C SER A 40 -28.93 -16.04 -74.27
N GLU A 41 -28.73 -15.63 -75.53
CA GLU A 41 -27.85 -14.52 -75.93
C GLU A 41 -28.37 -13.09 -75.64
N GLU A 42 -29.53 -12.89 -75.00
CA GLU A 42 -30.06 -11.54 -74.75
C GLU A 42 -30.18 -11.17 -73.26
N PHE A 43 -29.58 -10.03 -72.91
CA PHE A 43 -29.76 -9.36 -71.63
C PHE A 43 -31.16 -8.70 -71.60
N THR A 44 -32.10 -9.32 -70.89
CA THR A 44 -33.53 -8.96 -70.87
C THR A 44 -33.92 -8.32 -69.52
N ASP A 45 -35.12 -7.73 -69.44
CA ASP A 45 -35.68 -7.16 -68.19
C ASP A 45 -35.69 -8.17 -67.02
N ASN A 46 -35.82 -9.47 -67.35
CA ASN A 46 -35.76 -10.56 -66.40
C ASN A 46 -34.35 -10.72 -65.77
N THR A 47 -33.29 -10.45 -66.55
CA THR A 47 -31.89 -10.47 -66.07
C THR A 47 -31.66 -9.35 -65.05
N ILE A 48 -32.21 -8.15 -65.30
CA ILE A 48 -32.15 -6.99 -64.40
C ILE A 48 -32.86 -7.29 -63.07
N GLY A 49 -34.04 -7.90 -63.12
CA GLY A 49 -34.79 -8.34 -61.93
C GLY A 49 -34.06 -9.38 -61.08
N ILE A 50 -33.39 -10.36 -61.71
CA ILE A 50 -32.59 -11.36 -61.00
C ILE A 50 -31.36 -10.72 -60.35
N THR A 51 -30.66 -9.82 -61.05
CA THR A 51 -29.50 -9.11 -60.48
C THR A 51 -29.86 -8.19 -59.32
N SER A 52 -31.03 -7.53 -59.36
CA SER A 52 -31.47 -6.67 -58.26
C SER A 52 -31.88 -7.48 -57.02
N ALA A 53 -32.54 -8.63 -57.21
CA ALA A 53 -32.85 -9.57 -56.13
C ALA A 53 -31.58 -10.18 -55.50
N LEU A 54 -30.55 -10.46 -56.29
CA LEU A 54 -29.26 -10.90 -55.78
C LEU A 54 -28.56 -9.78 -54.99
N GLY A 55 -28.58 -8.54 -55.48
CA GLY A 55 -28.02 -7.39 -54.78
C GLY A 55 -28.66 -7.12 -53.42
N SER A 56 -29.98 -7.27 -53.30
CA SER A 56 -30.69 -7.09 -52.03
C SER A 56 -30.37 -8.20 -51.01
N LEU A 57 -30.21 -9.45 -51.47
CA LEU A 57 -29.76 -10.56 -50.63
C LEU A 57 -28.32 -10.35 -50.12
N ILE A 58 -27.40 -9.93 -50.99
CA ILE A 58 -26.02 -9.60 -50.60
C ILE A 58 -26.02 -8.49 -49.55
N SER A 59 -26.84 -7.45 -49.73
CA SER A 59 -27.00 -6.36 -48.75
C SER A 59 -27.49 -6.86 -47.38
N GLY A 60 -28.52 -7.72 -47.36
CA GLY A 60 -29.05 -8.30 -46.12
C GLY A 60 -28.02 -9.17 -45.36
N ILE A 61 -27.23 -9.96 -46.08
CA ILE A 61 -26.15 -10.75 -45.49
C ILE A 61 -25.01 -9.85 -44.98
N GLY A 62 -24.67 -8.81 -45.75
CA GLY A 62 -23.72 -7.78 -45.33
C GLY A 62 -24.13 -7.12 -44.00
N ALA A 63 -25.42 -6.89 -43.79
CA ALA A 63 -25.95 -6.38 -42.52
C ALA A 63 -25.76 -7.37 -41.36
N LEU A 64 -25.92 -8.68 -41.59
CA LEU A 64 -25.66 -9.72 -40.58
C LEU A 64 -24.18 -9.79 -40.18
N PHE A 65 -23.27 -9.75 -41.15
CA PHE A 65 -21.83 -9.69 -40.87
C PHE A 65 -21.44 -8.39 -40.16
N SER A 66 -22.04 -7.26 -40.54
CA SER A 66 -21.83 -5.97 -39.86
C SER A 66 -22.29 -6.04 -38.41
N LEU A 67 -23.47 -6.64 -38.14
CA LEU A 67 -23.97 -6.85 -36.79
C LEU A 67 -23.06 -7.77 -35.97
N ALA A 68 -22.65 -8.91 -36.54
CA ALA A 68 -21.72 -9.83 -35.89
C ALA A 68 -20.39 -9.13 -35.55
N SER A 69 -19.86 -8.33 -36.47
CA SER A 69 -18.64 -7.52 -36.27
C SER A 69 -18.79 -6.55 -35.09
N VAL A 70 -19.88 -5.79 -35.03
CA VAL A 70 -20.15 -4.87 -33.91
C VAL A 70 -20.27 -5.63 -32.58
N LEU A 71 -20.93 -6.79 -32.57
CA LEU A 71 -21.05 -7.61 -31.36
C LEU A 71 -19.70 -8.14 -30.88
N TYR A 72 -18.85 -8.62 -31.78
CA TYR A 72 -17.48 -9.01 -31.45
C TYR A 72 -16.65 -7.84 -30.94
N PHE A 73 -16.77 -6.68 -31.59
CA PHE A 73 -16.07 -5.46 -31.16
C PHE A 73 -16.48 -5.05 -29.74
N VAL A 74 -17.78 -5.04 -29.43
CA VAL A 74 -18.28 -4.75 -28.07
C VAL A 74 -17.79 -5.79 -27.06
N ALA A 75 -17.75 -7.08 -27.41
CA ALA A 75 -17.20 -8.13 -26.55
C ALA A 75 -15.71 -7.89 -26.27
N ALA A 76 -14.93 -7.57 -27.30
CA ALA A 76 -13.51 -7.25 -27.17
C ALA A 76 -13.27 -6.02 -26.30
N LEU A 77 -14.06 -4.95 -26.46
CA LEU A 77 -13.98 -3.76 -25.61
C LEU A 77 -14.27 -4.08 -24.14
N LYS A 78 -15.28 -4.90 -23.85
CA LYS A 78 -15.60 -5.30 -22.47
C LYS A 78 -14.48 -6.11 -21.82
N ILE A 79 -13.84 -7.00 -22.57
CA ILE A 79 -12.67 -7.76 -22.09
C ILE A 79 -11.52 -6.79 -21.83
N SER A 80 -11.19 -5.92 -22.78
CA SER A 80 -10.13 -4.92 -22.64
C SER A 80 -10.34 -4.00 -21.44
N GLN A 81 -11.57 -3.55 -21.18
CA GLN A 81 -11.88 -2.75 -19.98
C GLN A 81 -11.63 -3.50 -18.67
N ARG A 82 -11.97 -4.80 -18.62
CA ARG A 82 -11.69 -5.64 -17.44
C ARG A 82 -10.19 -5.83 -17.24
N ASP A 83 -9.48 -6.15 -18.31
CA ASP A 83 -8.02 -6.34 -18.28
C ASP A 83 -7.31 -5.05 -17.84
N LEU A 84 -7.77 -3.88 -18.31
CA LEU A 84 -7.27 -2.58 -17.86
C LEU A 84 -7.52 -2.34 -16.38
N GLN A 85 -8.69 -2.72 -15.86
CA GLN A 85 -8.99 -2.60 -14.42
C GLN A 85 -8.12 -3.52 -13.56
N GLU A 86 -7.93 -4.78 -13.97
CA GLU A 86 -7.05 -5.72 -13.27
C GLU A 86 -5.59 -5.24 -13.32
N THR A 87 -5.14 -4.79 -14.49
CA THR A 87 -3.81 -4.21 -14.67
C THR A 87 -3.62 -2.97 -13.82
N ALA A 88 -4.60 -2.07 -13.75
CA ALA A 88 -4.53 -0.87 -12.92
C ALA A 88 -4.41 -1.19 -11.43
N LYS A 89 -5.11 -2.23 -10.94
CA LYS A 89 -4.98 -2.71 -9.55
C LYS A 89 -3.60 -3.30 -9.27
N THR A 90 -3.09 -4.14 -10.17
CA THR A 90 -1.74 -4.71 -10.03
C THR A 90 -0.67 -3.62 -10.09
N GLN A 91 -0.83 -2.64 -10.98
CA GLN A 91 0.08 -1.51 -11.11
C GLN A 91 0.06 -0.61 -9.87
N SER A 92 -1.11 -0.34 -9.29
CA SER A 92 -1.19 0.45 -8.05
C SER A 92 -0.56 -0.27 -6.88
N LEU A 93 -0.71 -1.61 -6.78
CA LEU A 93 -0.01 -2.42 -5.80
C LEU A 93 1.51 -2.35 -5.99
N HIS A 94 2.01 -2.53 -7.22
CA HIS A 94 3.44 -2.41 -7.49
C HIS A 94 4.00 -1.00 -7.22
N GLN A 95 3.24 0.06 -7.52
CA GLN A 95 3.64 1.43 -7.18
C GLN A 95 3.73 1.62 -5.66
N PHE A 96 2.76 1.07 -4.93
CA PHE A 96 2.78 1.03 -3.48
C PHE A 96 4.02 0.30 -2.97
N GLU A 97 4.26 -0.94 -3.41
CA GLU A 97 5.38 -1.77 -2.98
C GLU A 97 6.72 -1.07 -3.24
N ASN A 98 6.91 -0.53 -4.45
CA ASN A 98 8.11 0.19 -4.79
C ASN A 98 8.36 1.39 -3.88
N THR A 99 7.32 2.14 -3.53
CA THR A 99 7.45 3.30 -2.63
C THR A 99 7.69 2.85 -1.19
N PHE A 100 6.98 1.82 -0.75
CA PHE A 100 7.11 1.24 0.59
C PHE A 100 8.52 0.69 0.84
N PHE A 101 9.05 -0.13 -0.07
CA PHE A 101 10.40 -0.67 0.07
C PHE A 101 11.47 0.41 -0.04
N LYS A 102 11.29 1.44 -0.89
CA LYS A 102 12.19 2.61 -0.89
C LYS A 102 12.20 3.37 0.44
N LEU A 103 11.05 3.47 1.12
CA LEU A 103 10.99 4.09 2.45
C LEU A 103 11.69 3.23 3.51
N ILE A 104 11.60 1.89 3.41
CA ILE A 104 12.37 0.96 4.25
C ILE A 104 13.88 1.09 3.97
N ASP A 105 14.29 1.13 2.70
CA ASP A 105 15.70 1.28 2.32
C ASP A 105 16.27 2.62 2.82
N LEU A 106 15.48 3.70 2.68
CA LEU A 106 15.84 5.01 3.25
C LEU A 106 15.97 4.94 4.77
N HIS A 107 15.06 4.24 5.44
CA HIS A 107 15.10 4.06 6.90
C HIS A 107 16.38 3.31 7.32
N ASN A 108 16.70 2.20 6.68
CA ASN A 108 17.92 1.43 6.94
C ASN A 108 19.18 2.25 6.63
N THR A 109 19.19 3.00 5.53
CA THR A 109 20.27 3.92 5.19
C THR A 109 20.48 4.99 6.26
N ILE A 110 19.39 5.55 6.82
CA ILE A 110 19.49 6.50 7.93
C ILE A 110 20.11 5.82 9.14
N VAL A 111 19.63 4.62 9.51
CA VAL A 111 20.16 3.83 10.63
C VAL A 111 21.65 3.58 10.47
N GLU A 112 22.11 3.14 9.30
CA GLU A 112 23.53 2.88 9.01
C GLU A 112 24.41 4.14 9.10
N ASN A 113 23.87 5.29 8.71
CA ASN A 113 24.58 6.56 8.70
C ASN A 113 24.49 7.34 10.01
N LEU A 114 23.85 6.81 11.06
CA LEU A 114 23.82 7.46 12.36
C LEU A 114 25.24 7.57 12.94
N VAL A 115 25.57 8.76 13.42
CA VAL A 115 26.84 9.03 14.11
C VAL A 115 26.55 9.78 15.40
N PHE A 116 27.14 9.29 16.48
CA PHE A 116 27.10 9.91 17.80
C PHE A 116 28.46 9.71 18.49
N PRO A 117 28.92 10.59 19.40
CA PRO A 117 30.21 10.41 20.05
C PRO A 117 30.38 9.02 20.71
N GLY A 118 31.29 8.21 20.16
CA GLY A 118 31.56 6.84 20.63
C GLY A 118 30.69 5.74 20.00
N SER A 119 29.70 6.08 19.17
CA SER A 119 28.73 5.12 18.63
C SER A 119 28.37 5.41 17.17
N LYS A 120 28.17 4.37 16.37
CA LYS A 120 27.79 4.50 14.96
C LYS A 120 26.71 3.49 14.60
N GLY A 121 25.97 3.80 13.55
CA GLY A 121 24.93 2.92 13.06
C GLY A 121 23.91 2.58 14.14
N ARG A 122 23.62 1.28 14.31
CA ARG A 122 22.66 0.78 15.29
C ARG A 122 23.12 0.93 16.75
N ASP A 123 24.42 1.05 17.02
CA ASP A 123 24.93 1.21 18.40
C ASP A 123 24.50 2.54 19.04
N VAL A 124 24.14 3.54 18.21
CA VAL A 124 23.60 4.82 18.67
C VAL A 124 22.33 4.64 19.50
N PHE A 125 21.47 3.68 19.13
CA PHE A 125 20.24 3.39 19.88
C PHE A 125 20.55 2.82 21.26
N GLY A 126 21.57 1.96 21.37
CA GLY A 126 22.05 1.43 22.65
C GLY A 126 22.55 2.54 23.58
N SER A 127 23.37 3.47 23.07
CA SER A 127 23.82 4.63 23.84
C SER A 127 22.67 5.53 24.29
N ALA A 128 21.72 5.80 23.39
CA ALA A 128 20.56 6.60 23.69
C ALA A 128 19.64 5.95 24.74
N LYS A 129 19.43 4.64 24.65
CA LYS A 129 18.72 3.85 25.65
C LYS A 129 19.43 3.88 26.99
N MET A 130 20.75 3.72 27.03
CA MET A 130 21.53 3.79 28.27
C MET A 130 21.43 5.17 28.92
N ASP A 131 21.49 6.24 28.14
CA ASP A 131 21.34 7.60 28.65
C ASP A 131 19.92 7.85 29.19
N LEU A 132 18.88 7.36 28.51
CA LEU A 132 17.48 7.51 28.94
C LEU A 132 17.16 6.64 30.18
N LYS A 133 17.71 5.42 30.26
CA LYS A 133 17.67 4.60 31.48
C LYS A 133 18.44 5.25 32.61
N GLY A 134 19.62 5.77 32.31
CA GLY A 134 20.50 6.47 33.25
C GLY A 134 19.86 7.74 33.79
N SER A 135 19.12 8.51 32.99
CA SER A 135 18.35 9.67 33.47
C SER A 135 17.18 9.27 34.37
N ASN A 136 16.58 8.11 34.12
CA ASN A 136 15.56 7.56 35.01
C ASN A 136 16.16 7.11 36.36
N GLN A 137 17.48 6.93 36.42
CA GLN A 137 18.23 6.51 37.61
C GLN A 137 19.04 7.65 38.27
N TYR A 138 19.38 8.73 37.54
CA TYR A 138 20.27 9.83 37.96
C TYR A 138 19.86 11.19 37.36
N TYR A 139 19.89 12.26 38.16
CA TYR A 139 19.71 13.65 37.70
C TYR A 139 21.05 14.32 37.34
N TYR A 140 21.01 15.27 36.40
CA TYR A 140 22.12 16.17 36.06
C TYR A 140 21.73 17.60 36.42
N MET A 141 22.57 18.31 37.17
CA MET A 141 22.43 19.75 37.39
C MET A 141 23.51 20.48 36.57
N LYS A 142 23.13 21.63 35.98
CA LYS A 142 24.11 22.60 35.48
C LYS A 142 24.58 23.42 36.68
N ASP A 143 25.87 23.45 36.93
CA ASP A 143 26.43 24.40 37.87
C ASP A 143 26.37 25.84 37.30
N ASN A 144 26.76 26.82 38.12
CA ASN A 144 26.78 28.23 37.73
C ASN A 144 27.76 28.54 36.57
N SER A 145 28.59 27.58 36.17
CA SER A 145 29.48 27.68 35.00
C SER A 145 28.87 27.06 33.73
N GLY A 146 27.68 26.46 33.83
CA GLY A 146 26.99 25.78 32.74
C GLY A 146 27.45 24.35 32.50
N MET A 147 28.34 23.82 33.36
CA MET A 147 28.88 22.46 33.25
C MET A 147 27.89 21.45 33.85
N LEU A 148 27.67 20.32 33.17
CA LEU A 148 26.79 19.25 33.63
C LEU A 148 27.54 18.35 34.62
N THR A 149 27.14 18.37 35.89
CA THR A 149 27.74 17.53 36.93
C THR A 149 26.79 16.37 37.26
N ARG A 150 27.32 15.14 37.31
CA ARG A 150 26.58 13.96 37.82
C ARG A 150 26.47 14.10 39.33
N ILE A 151 25.30 14.51 39.83
CA ILE A 151 25.06 14.62 41.26
C ILE A 151 24.24 13.41 41.70
N SER A 152 24.90 12.47 42.36
CA SER A 152 24.21 11.47 43.18
C SER A 152 23.79 12.14 44.48
N HIS A 153 22.61 12.78 44.52
CA HIS A 153 21.78 12.96 45.72
C HIS A 153 20.59 13.90 45.45
N GLU A 154 19.48 13.30 45.02
CA GLU A 154 18.16 13.45 45.66
C GLU A 154 17.31 12.34 45.05
N PHE A 155 17.01 11.32 45.86
CA PHE A 155 16.20 10.18 45.47
C PHE A 155 14.76 10.68 45.33
N SER A 156 14.45 11.41 44.25
CA SER A 156 13.05 11.48 43.83
C SER A 156 12.69 10.02 43.55
N PRO A 157 11.80 9.41 44.35
CA PRO A 157 11.53 8.00 44.24
C PRO A 157 11.12 7.70 42.79
N PRO A 158 11.51 6.55 42.23
CA PRO A 158 11.01 6.15 40.93
C PRO A 158 9.49 6.31 40.93
N PRO A 159 8.89 6.91 39.89
CA PRO A 159 7.46 7.16 39.88
C PRO A 159 6.73 5.84 40.18
N SER A 160 5.77 5.91 41.10
CA SER A 160 4.97 4.76 41.53
C SER A 160 3.54 4.79 40.95
N THR A 161 3.11 5.94 40.42
CA THR A 161 1.80 6.11 39.76
C THR A 161 1.98 6.54 38.31
N ILE A 162 0.95 6.31 37.49
CA ILE A 162 0.92 6.68 36.06
C ILE A 162 1.03 8.20 35.90
N GLU A 163 0.38 8.98 36.75
CA GLU A 163 0.39 10.45 36.72
C GLU A 163 1.79 10.99 37.02
N ALA A 164 2.45 10.43 38.05
CA ALA A 164 3.83 10.78 38.39
C ALA A 164 4.80 10.39 37.27
N ALA A 165 4.59 9.23 36.64
CA ALA A 165 5.38 8.78 35.50
C ALA A 165 5.25 9.74 34.32
N LYS A 166 4.02 10.15 33.97
CA LYS A 166 3.75 11.07 32.87
C LYS A 166 4.42 12.44 33.08
N ALA A 167 4.22 13.03 34.27
CA ALA A 167 4.82 14.33 34.62
C ALA A 167 6.36 14.31 34.62
N LYS A 168 6.95 13.20 35.07
CA LYS A 168 8.41 13.02 35.06
C LYS A 168 8.95 12.75 33.66
N LEU A 169 8.22 11.98 32.84
CA LEU A 169 8.65 11.57 31.51
C LEU A 169 8.89 12.76 30.58
N GLU A 170 7.96 13.73 30.52
CA GLU A 170 8.13 14.89 29.65
C GLU A 170 9.41 15.67 29.97
N ASN A 171 9.65 15.93 31.26
CA ASN A 171 10.82 16.66 31.72
C ASN A 171 12.12 15.88 31.45
N ASP A 172 12.13 14.58 31.76
CA ASP A 172 13.33 13.76 31.62
C ASP A 172 13.65 13.50 30.15
N TYR A 173 12.65 13.14 29.32
CA TYR A 173 12.83 12.89 27.90
C TYR A 173 13.37 14.12 27.17
N VAL A 174 12.78 15.30 27.41
CA VAL A 174 13.24 16.54 26.76
C VAL A 174 14.64 16.93 27.26
N ARG A 175 14.87 16.90 28.58
CA ARG A 175 16.14 17.38 29.15
C ARG A 175 17.32 16.50 28.77
N THR A 176 17.14 15.18 28.76
CA THR A 176 18.26 14.23 28.66
C THR A 176 18.40 13.58 27.30
N TYR A 177 17.29 13.11 26.71
CA TYR A 177 17.32 12.47 25.40
C TYR A 177 17.28 13.50 24.28
N TYR A 178 16.28 14.38 24.27
CA TYR A 178 16.05 15.28 23.13
C TYR A 178 17.24 16.21 22.88
N ASN A 179 17.72 16.90 23.93
CA ASN A 179 18.83 17.85 23.77
C ASN A 179 20.12 17.21 23.21
N ARG A 180 20.33 15.92 23.48
CA ARG A 180 21.56 15.21 23.11
C ARG A 180 21.45 14.47 21.78
N TYR A 181 20.30 13.87 21.51
CA TYR A 181 20.11 12.98 20.36
C TYR A 181 19.19 13.54 19.27
N GLN A 182 18.54 14.70 19.44
CA GLN A 182 17.59 15.24 18.46
C GLN A 182 18.16 15.32 17.03
N PHE A 183 19.40 15.81 16.89
CA PHE A 183 20.02 15.98 15.57
C PHE A 183 20.37 14.65 14.91
N THR A 184 20.52 13.59 15.70
CA THR A 184 20.86 12.25 15.23
C THR A 184 19.59 11.42 14.98
N LEU A 185 18.64 11.39 15.91
CA LEU A 185 17.53 10.43 15.92
C LEU A 185 16.18 11.00 15.45
N ASN A 186 16.01 12.33 15.35
CA ASN A 186 14.72 12.88 14.86
C ASN A 186 14.43 12.49 13.40
N HIS A 187 15.47 12.39 12.56
CA HIS A 187 15.31 11.97 11.18
C HIS A 187 14.90 10.49 11.09
N TYR A 188 15.47 9.64 11.96
CA TYR A 188 15.06 8.24 12.10
C TYR A 188 13.58 8.09 12.44
N PHE A 189 13.10 8.74 13.51
CA PHE A 189 11.69 8.63 13.90
C PHE A 189 10.73 9.17 12.85
N ARG A 190 11.09 10.28 12.20
CA ARG A 190 10.26 10.86 11.13
C ARG A 190 10.13 9.92 9.95
N THR A 191 11.23 9.29 9.53
CA THR A 191 11.18 8.31 8.44
C THR A 191 10.37 7.08 8.82
N LEU A 192 10.56 6.55 10.04
CA LEU A 192 9.78 5.42 10.54
C LEU A 192 8.27 5.74 10.58
N TYR A 193 7.93 6.93 11.09
CA TYR A 193 6.56 7.45 11.06
C TYR A 193 6.00 7.49 9.64
N HIS A 194 6.78 7.95 8.66
CA HIS A 194 6.35 8.00 7.26
C HIS A 194 6.16 6.61 6.63
N VAL A 195 6.97 5.60 6.99
CA VAL A 195 6.78 4.20 6.56
C VAL A 195 5.39 3.72 7.01
N PHE A 196 5.08 3.82 8.30
CA PHE A 196 3.81 3.33 8.83
C PHE A 196 2.62 4.21 8.43
N LYS A 197 2.80 5.54 8.32
CA LYS A 197 1.76 6.43 7.81
C LYS A 197 1.43 6.12 6.35
N TYR A 198 2.43 5.87 5.51
CA TYR A 198 2.23 5.50 4.11
C TYR A 198 1.44 4.19 4.00
N LEU A 199 1.77 3.21 4.84
CA LEU A 199 1.03 1.97 4.95
C LEU A 199 -0.42 2.19 5.41
N TYR A 200 -0.63 3.02 6.42
CA TYR A 200 -1.96 3.34 6.97
C TYR A 200 -2.88 3.97 5.92
N LEU A 201 -2.38 4.98 5.21
CA LEU A 201 -3.13 5.72 4.19
C LEU A 201 -3.32 4.96 2.87
N SER A 202 -2.69 3.80 2.71
CA SER A 202 -2.83 2.99 1.50
C SER A 202 -4.23 2.40 1.36
N ASN A 203 -4.67 2.20 0.12
CA ASN A 203 -5.92 1.52 -0.23
C ASN A 203 -5.80 -0.02 -0.20
N LEU A 204 -4.82 -0.55 0.52
CA LEU A 204 -4.61 -1.98 0.68
C LEU A 204 -5.67 -2.60 1.59
N THR A 205 -5.88 -3.92 1.45
CA THR A 205 -6.71 -4.67 2.39
C THR A 205 -6.03 -4.73 3.76
N GLN A 206 -6.81 -4.96 4.83
CA GLN A 206 -6.24 -5.08 6.19
C GLN A 206 -5.23 -6.24 6.30
N GLU A 207 -5.42 -7.33 5.56
CA GLU A 207 -4.49 -8.46 5.51
C GLU A 207 -3.15 -8.08 4.86
N GLN A 208 -3.20 -7.37 3.73
CA GLN A 208 -2.00 -6.81 3.10
C GLN A 208 -1.29 -5.84 4.04
N LYS A 209 -2.03 -4.94 4.69
CA LYS A 209 -1.46 -3.98 5.65
C LYS A 209 -0.73 -4.69 6.79
N LYS A 210 -1.33 -5.74 7.38
CA LYS A 210 -0.68 -6.56 8.42
C LYS A 210 0.61 -7.21 7.91
N THR A 211 0.61 -7.69 6.67
CA THR A 211 1.79 -8.31 6.05
C THR A 211 2.94 -7.31 5.89
N TYR A 212 2.69 -6.14 5.30
CA TYR A 212 3.73 -5.11 5.17
C TYR A 212 4.15 -4.51 6.52
N ALA A 213 3.23 -4.36 7.47
CA ALA A 213 3.56 -3.95 8.83
C ALA A 213 4.52 -4.93 9.51
N ALA A 214 4.30 -6.25 9.34
CA ALA A 214 5.19 -7.29 9.83
C ALA A 214 6.60 -7.19 9.21
N ILE A 215 6.68 -6.87 7.92
CA ILE A 215 7.97 -6.63 7.23
C ILE A 215 8.67 -5.39 7.80
N ALA A 216 7.96 -4.26 7.96
CA ALA A 216 8.55 -3.05 8.50
C ALA A 216 9.02 -3.22 9.96
N ARG A 217 8.18 -3.81 10.82
CA ARG A 217 8.52 -3.98 12.25
C ARG A 217 9.61 -5.01 12.49
N SER A 218 9.85 -5.96 11.57
CA SER A 218 10.94 -6.94 11.70
C SER A 218 12.34 -6.33 11.51
N GLN A 219 12.44 -5.10 10.99
CA GLN A 219 13.71 -4.39 10.81
C GLN A 219 14.20 -3.71 12.11
N LEU A 220 13.32 -3.60 13.11
CA LEU A 220 13.55 -2.83 14.34
C LEU A 220 14.23 -3.70 15.41
N SER A 221 15.27 -3.18 16.04
CA SER A 221 15.95 -3.82 17.19
C SER A 221 15.25 -3.52 18.51
N GLN A 222 15.58 -4.26 19.57
CA GLN A 222 15.05 -4.01 20.91
C GLN A 222 15.33 -2.59 21.41
N ASP A 223 16.53 -2.06 21.14
CA ASP A 223 16.88 -0.69 21.53
C ASP A 223 16.06 0.36 20.77
N GLU A 224 15.74 0.10 19.51
CA GLU A 224 14.82 0.95 18.73
C GLU A 224 13.39 0.87 19.27
N LEU A 225 12.87 -0.32 19.55
CA LEU A 225 11.54 -0.51 20.13
C LEU A 225 11.41 0.22 21.48
N TYR A 226 12.44 0.14 22.32
CA TYR A 226 12.52 0.90 23.58
C TYR A 226 12.36 2.40 23.35
N LEU A 227 13.13 2.97 22.42
CA LEU A 227 13.07 4.41 22.15
C LEU A 227 11.78 4.83 21.45
N ILE A 228 11.20 3.98 20.59
CA ILE A 228 9.91 4.22 19.94
C ILE A 228 8.80 4.29 20.99
N MET A 229 8.80 3.39 21.98
CA MET A 229 7.84 3.41 23.09
C MET A 229 7.81 4.78 23.76
N PHE A 230 8.97 5.26 24.22
CA PHE A 230 9.06 6.56 24.87
C PHE A 230 8.72 7.70 23.94
N ASN A 231 9.26 7.73 22.71
CA ASN A 231 8.97 8.77 21.73
C ASN A 231 7.47 8.91 21.44
N SER A 232 6.76 7.78 21.38
CA SER A 232 5.31 7.74 21.12
C SER A 232 4.46 8.37 22.22
N LEU A 233 4.99 8.52 23.44
CA LEU A 233 4.30 9.11 24.58
C LEU A 233 4.51 10.62 24.75
N ILE A 234 5.41 11.23 23.97
CA ILE A 234 5.76 12.65 24.15
C ILE A 234 4.99 13.54 23.18
N ASP A 235 4.30 14.53 23.75
CA ASP A 235 3.60 15.57 23.00
C ASP A 235 4.53 16.38 22.11
N GLY A 236 4.07 16.68 20.89
CA GLY A 236 4.86 17.38 19.87
C GLY A 236 5.90 16.52 19.15
N TYR A 237 6.12 15.28 19.61
CA TYR A 237 7.00 14.31 18.96
C TYR A 237 6.19 13.15 18.37
N GLY A 238 6.08 12.04 19.09
CA GLY A 238 5.34 10.87 18.65
C GLY A 238 3.86 10.90 19.02
N TYR A 239 3.47 11.53 20.13
CA TYR A 239 2.08 11.55 20.54
C TYR A 239 1.25 12.56 19.72
N PRO A 240 -0.01 12.25 19.34
CA PRO A 240 -0.67 10.94 19.41
C PRO A 240 -0.43 10.08 18.16
N LYS A 241 0.14 10.64 17.10
CA LYS A 241 0.16 10.04 15.75
C LYS A 241 0.99 8.77 15.67
N MET A 242 2.20 8.78 16.21
CA MET A 242 3.06 7.60 16.27
C MET A 242 2.48 6.55 17.23
N LEU A 243 1.94 6.96 18.38
CA LEU A 243 1.30 6.04 19.32
C LEU A 243 0.12 5.29 18.69
N PHE A 244 -0.71 5.99 17.92
CA PHE A 244 -1.79 5.36 17.16
C PHE A 244 -1.25 4.35 16.14
N LEU A 245 -0.20 4.67 15.39
CA LEU A 245 0.40 3.73 14.43
C LEU A 245 1.05 2.52 15.12
N VAL A 246 1.65 2.74 16.31
CA VAL A 246 2.16 1.67 17.18
C VAL A 246 1.04 0.70 17.57
N LYS A 247 -0.15 1.21 17.92
CA LYS A 247 -1.34 0.41 18.21
C LYS A 247 -1.84 -0.33 16.97
N GLU A 248 -2.09 0.41 15.88
CA GLU A 248 -2.71 -0.10 14.65
C GLU A 248 -1.89 -1.24 14.01
N PHE A 249 -0.56 -1.12 14.05
CA PHE A 249 0.36 -2.07 13.41
C PHE A 249 1.09 -3.00 14.38
N THR A 250 0.75 -2.92 15.67
CA THR A 250 1.37 -3.73 16.72
C THR A 250 2.91 -3.67 16.64
N ILE A 251 3.45 -2.45 16.53
CA ILE A 251 4.88 -2.25 16.22
C ILE A 251 5.78 -2.90 17.28
N LEU A 252 5.35 -2.91 18.56
CA LEU A 252 6.09 -3.44 19.71
C LEU A 252 5.78 -4.90 20.08
N ASP A 253 5.19 -5.70 19.18
CA ASP A 253 4.76 -7.10 19.42
C ASP A 253 5.83 -8.01 20.08
N ASN A 254 7.12 -7.76 19.83
CA ASN A 254 8.25 -8.55 20.35
C ASN A 254 9.16 -7.76 21.30
N PHE A 255 8.67 -6.66 21.86
CA PHE A 255 9.46 -5.84 22.78
C PHE A 255 9.60 -6.52 24.15
N ASP A 256 10.82 -6.58 24.71
CA ASP A 256 11.05 -7.07 26.07
C ASP A 256 10.71 -5.98 27.11
N ASP A 257 9.49 -6.04 27.63
CA ASP A 257 8.95 -5.08 28.60
C ASP A 257 9.76 -4.99 29.90
N LYS A 258 10.50 -6.06 30.25
CA LYS A 258 11.39 -6.10 31.42
C LYS A 258 12.55 -5.12 31.31
N GLU A 259 12.86 -4.66 30.09
CA GLU A 259 13.87 -3.63 29.90
C GLU A 259 13.40 -2.24 30.37
N VAL A 260 12.10 -2.04 30.58
CA VAL A 260 11.53 -0.75 30.99
C VAL A 260 11.63 -0.58 32.50
N TYR A 261 12.51 0.32 32.93
CA TYR A 261 12.65 0.70 34.33
C TYR A 261 12.42 2.21 34.54
N PRO A 262 11.62 2.60 35.55
CA PRO A 262 10.72 1.75 36.34
C PRO A 262 9.56 1.18 35.50
N CYS A 263 8.99 0.04 35.93
CA CYS A 263 7.94 -0.65 35.17
C CYS A 263 6.65 0.17 35.00
N VAL A 264 6.43 1.19 35.84
CA VAL A 264 5.28 2.12 35.70
C VAL A 264 5.28 2.85 34.35
N TYR A 265 6.43 3.05 33.71
CA TYR A 265 6.48 3.66 32.37
C TYR A 265 5.85 2.75 31.32
N TYR A 266 6.00 1.43 31.46
CA TYR A 266 5.32 0.48 30.60
C TYR A 266 3.81 0.45 30.88
N GLN A 267 3.39 0.57 32.15
CA GLN A 267 1.97 0.70 32.49
C GLN A 267 1.35 1.97 31.90
N LEU A 268 2.04 3.11 31.99
CA LEU A 268 1.66 4.36 31.32
C LEU A 268 1.54 4.16 29.80
N PHE A 269 2.50 3.48 29.19
CA PHE A 269 2.46 3.19 27.76
C PHE A 269 1.20 2.41 27.37
N ILE A 270 0.90 1.31 28.07
CA ILE A 270 -0.28 0.47 27.81
C ILE A 270 -1.58 1.26 28.03
N ASP A 271 -1.65 2.09 29.07
CA ASP A 271 -2.82 2.94 29.35
C ASP A 271 -3.07 3.96 28.23
N GLU A 272 -2.04 4.67 27.78
CA GLU A 272 -2.14 5.60 26.64
C GLU A 272 -2.43 4.86 25.32
N LEU A 273 -1.89 3.67 25.12
CA LEU A 273 -2.17 2.82 23.94
C LEU A 273 -3.64 2.39 23.89
N HIS A 274 -4.27 2.10 25.04
CA HIS A 274 -5.70 1.81 25.08
C HIS A 274 -6.54 3.06 24.76
N LYS A 275 -6.14 4.22 25.29
CA LYS A 275 -6.86 5.50 25.14
C LYS A 275 -6.75 6.13 23.76
N VAL A 276 -5.63 5.93 23.06
CA VAL A 276 -5.38 6.60 21.78
C VAL A 276 -6.42 6.19 20.71
N SER A 277 -7.00 7.19 20.07
CA SER A 277 -7.92 7.08 18.93
C SER A 277 -7.25 7.54 17.64
N ASN A 278 -7.87 7.28 16.49
CA ASN A 278 -7.31 7.69 15.19
C ASN A 278 -7.15 9.23 15.12
N PRO A 279 -5.91 9.76 15.01
CA PRO A 279 -5.65 11.19 14.91
C PRO A 279 -5.54 11.68 13.47
N PHE A 280 -5.85 10.84 12.48
CA PHE A 280 -5.80 11.11 11.04
C PHE A 280 -7.19 11.26 10.44
#